data_AF-A0A536BKT7-F1
#
_entry.id   AF-A0A536BKT7-F1
#
_cell.length_a   1.000
_cell.length_b   1.000
_cell.length_c   1.000
_cell.angle_alpha   90.00
_cell.angle_beta   90.00
_cell.angle_gamma   90.00
#
_symmetry.space_group_name_H-M   'P 1'
#
loop_
_entity.id
_entity.type
_entity.pdbx_description
1 polymer ?
#
loop_
_entity_poly.entity_id
_entity_poly.type
_entity_poly.pdbx_seq_one_letter_code
_entity_poly.pdbx_strand_id
1 'polypeptide(L)'
;MLPLHAFGARYDLPAPLYLFLIGAGAVVFVSFLLVLRRPVTRVRPTGDDVPPVPHVPSWPGWLLFMIALVMIFGGLFGTQSTPDNIVVTAFWLVFWIALPISIAVIGNYWPYISPLNVVARLVGSKARLAWPGSWGYWPATILFFLFACGELVFNGVTTTPAGTAWVLLAYGILNAAMAYLFGAETWLRRGEVFSVLFATWSRLGYFRFGTPGTRGFFGGLHRPFEASVS
;
A
#
# COMPACT_ATOMS: atom_id res chain seq x y z
N MET A 1 -22.38 -20.94 15.18
CA MET A 1 -21.56 -19.71 15.10
C MET A 1 -20.31 -20.07 14.32
N LEU A 2 -20.07 -19.43 13.17
CA LEU A 2 -18.93 -19.73 12.30
C LEU A 2 -17.69 -19.06 12.89
N PRO A 3 -16.66 -19.80 13.35
CA PRO A 3 -15.47 -19.16 13.84
C PRO A 3 -14.61 -18.72 12.63
N LEU A 4 -14.55 -17.41 12.39
CA LEU A 4 -13.56 -16.79 11.50
C LEU A 4 -12.16 -16.96 12.12
N HIS A 5 -11.54 -18.12 11.88
CA HIS A 5 -10.17 -18.40 12.29
C HIS A 5 -9.19 -17.72 11.31
N ALA A 6 -8.91 -16.43 11.53
CA ALA A 6 -7.78 -15.75 10.88
C ALA A 6 -6.53 -15.68 11.78
N PHE A 7 -6.66 -16.01 13.07
CA PHE A 7 -5.57 -15.87 14.06
C PHE A 7 -5.60 -17.00 15.10
N GLY A 8 -5.58 -18.26 14.67
CA GLY A 8 -5.62 -19.41 15.59
C GLY A 8 -4.90 -20.65 15.04
N ALA A 9 -3.92 -21.12 15.82
CA ALA A 9 -3.02 -22.26 15.63
C ALA A 9 -1.84 -22.05 14.65
N ARG A 10 -0.62 -22.13 15.19
CA ARG A 10 0.58 -22.40 14.39
C ARG A 10 0.37 -23.76 13.75
N TYR A 11 0.29 -23.79 12.43
CA TYR A 11 0.30 -25.05 11.69
C TYR A 11 1.71 -25.61 11.76
N ASP A 12 1.96 -26.53 12.69
CA ASP A 12 3.20 -27.28 12.72
C ASP A 12 3.17 -28.23 11.52
N LEU A 13 3.89 -27.87 10.45
CA LEU A 13 4.05 -28.76 9.30
C LEU A 13 4.67 -30.07 9.81
N PRO A 14 4.11 -31.25 9.46
CA PRO A 14 4.74 -32.53 9.76
C PRO A 14 6.05 -32.75 8.97
N ALA A 15 6.41 -31.82 8.09
CA ALA A 15 7.64 -31.85 7.31
C ALA A 15 8.80 -31.18 8.08
N PRO A 16 10.03 -31.74 8.00
CA PRO A 16 11.22 -31.09 8.54
C PRO A 16 11.39 -29.65 8.05
N LEU A 17 11.68 -28.73 8.97
CA LEU A 17 11.82 -27.29 8.70
C LEU A 17 12.78 -26.99 7.55
N TYR A 18 13.88 -27.75 7.44
CA TYR A 18 14.87 -27.56 6.37
C TYR A 18 14.31 -27.86 4.98
N LEU A 19 13.45 -28.88 4.83
CA LEU A 19 12.80 -29.19 3.55
C LEU A 19 11.84 -28.08 3.14
N PHE A 20 11.10 -27.53 4.11
CA PHE A 20 10.20 -26.41 3.86
C PHE A 20 10.96 -25.15 3.42
N LEU A 21 12.04 -24.79 4.12
CA LEU A 21 12.88 -23.63 3.78
C LEU A 21 13.52 -23.77 2.40
N ILE A 22 14.09 -24.93 2.09
CA ILE A 22 14.70 -25.20 0.78
C ILE A 22 13.64 -25.17 -0.32
N GLY A 23 12.48 -25.79 -0.09
CA GLY A 23 11.37 -25.79 -1.04
C GLY A 23 10.83 -24.39 -1.31
N ALA A 24 10.54 -23.61 -0.27
CA ALA A 24 10.08 -22.23 -0.40
C ALA A 24 11.13 -21.36 -1.13
N GLY A 25 12.41 -21.47 -0.75
CA GLY A 25 13.50 -20.77 -1.41
C GLY A 25 13.64 -21.14 -2.89
N ALA A 26 13.53 -22.43 -3.22
CA ALA A 26 13.58 -22.91 -4.60
C ALA A 26 12.40 -22.38 -5.43
N VAL A 27 11.18 -22.38 -4.90
CA VAL A 27 9.99 -21.83 -5.60
C VAL A 27 10.17 -20.34 -5.89
N VAL A 28 10.64 -19.56 -4.90
CA VAL A 28 10.92 -18.13 -5.10
C VAL A 28 12.01 -17.96 -6.17
N PHE A 29 13.12 -18.67 -6.06
CA PHE A 29 14.22 -18.58 -7.02
C PHE A 29 13.80 -18.94 -8.46
N VAL A 30 13.08 -20.06 -8.63
CA VAL A 30 12.58 -20.49 -9.94
C VAL A 30 11.56 -19.50 -10.50
N SER A 31 10.68 -18.92 -9.68
CA SER A 31 9.73 -17.91 -10.16
C SER A 31 10.43 -16.64 -10.67
N PHE A 32 11.50 -16.18 -10.00
CA PHE A 32 12.34 -15.10 -10.51
C PHE A 32 13.04 -15.46 -11.82
N LEU A 33 13.57 -16.69 -11.96
CA LEU A 33 14.18 -17.17 -13.21
C LEU A 33 13.20 -17.16 -14.39
N LEU A 34 11.93 -17.50 -14.15
CA LEU A 34 10.89 -17.44 -15.18
C LEU A 34 10.59 -15.99 -15.61
N VAL A 35 10.58 -15.04 -14.67
CA VAL A 35 10.34 -13.62 -14.95
C VAL A 35 11.53 -12.99 -15.69
N LEU A 36 12.77 -13.32 -15.31
CA LEU A 36 14.01 -12.81 -15.93
C LEU A 36 14.09 -13.08 -17.44
N ARG A 37 13.45 -14.15 -17.92
CA ARG A 37 13.44 -14.49 -19.36
C ARG A 37 12.49 -13.65 -20.19
N ARG A 38 11.67 -12.78 -19.60
CA ARG A 38 10.82 -11.88 -20.38
C ARG A 38 11.62 -10.67 -20.87
N PRO A 39 11.73 -10.46 -22.19
CA PRO A 39 12.34 -9.25 -22.71
C PRO A 39 11.51 -8.04 -22.26
N VAL A 40 12.11 -7.16 -21.46
CA VAL A 40 11.49 -5.90 -21.08
C VAL A 40 11.71 -4.92 -22.22
N THR A 41 10.71 -4.77 -23.09
CA THR A 41 10.74 -3.74 -24.13
C THR A 41 10.72 -2.37 -23.44
N ARG A 42 11.86 -1.68 -23.46
CA ARG A 42 11.99 -0.30 -22.94
C ARG A 42 11.27 0.66 -23.89
N VAL A 43 9.96 0.74 -23.75
CA VAL A 43 9.17 1.76 -24.44
C VAL A 43 9.22 3.03 -23.59
N ARG A 44 9.48 4.18 -24.24
CA ARG A 44 9.52 5.48 -23.58
C ARG A 44 8.13 5.74 -22.98
N PRO A 45 8.00 5.93 -21.66
CA PRO A 45 6.72 6.25 -21.05
C PRO A 45 6.20 7.59 -21.57
N THR A 46 4.93 7.64 -21.93
CA THR A 46 4.22 8.87 -22.31
C THR A 46 3.20 9.21 -21.23
N GLY A 47 3.53 10.16 -20.36
CA GLY A 47 2.68 10.67 -19.27
C GLY A 47 2.86 9.96 -17.94
N ASP A 48 2.40 10.59 -16.84
CA ASP A 48 2.42 10.02 -15.50
C ASP A 48 1.42 8.85 -15.38
N ASP A 49 1.87 7.71 -14.87
CA ASP A 49 1.03 6.52 -14.64
C ASP A 49 0.13 6.67 -13.39
N VAL A 50 0.48 7.59 -12.49
CA VAL A 50 -0.25 7.84 -11.24
C VAL A 50 -1.28 8.95 -11.48
N PRO A 51 -2.57 8.71 -11.16
CA PRO A 51 -3.62 9.71 -11.35
C PRO A 51 -3.31 10.99 -10.58
N PRO A 52 -3.78 12.14 -11.10
CA PRO A 52 -3.62 13.40 -10.40
C PRO A 52 -4.34 13.37 -9.05
N VAL A 53 -3.61 13.80 -8.03
CA VAL A 53 -4.15 13.89 -6.67
C VAL A 53 -5.12 15.08 -6.63
N PRO A 54 -6.38 14.88 -6.21
CA PRO A 54 -7.34 15.98 -6.07
C PRO A 54 -6.77 17.10 -5.20
N HIS A 55 -6.97 18.35 -5.64
CA HIS A 55 -6.47 19.54 -4.93
C HIS A 55 -7.28 19.83 -3.66
N VAL A 56 -8.57 19.53 -3.70
CA VAL A 56 -9.47 19.66 -2.55
C VAL A 56 -9.71 18.28 -1.93
N PRO A 57 -9.59 18.14 -0.60
CA PRO A 57 -9.98 16.92 0.08
C PRO A 57 -11.47 16.69 -0.12
N SER A 58 -11.82 15.48 -0.51
CA SER A 58 -13.19 15.03 -0.70
C SER A 58 -13.84 14.68 0.65
N TRP A 59 -15.18 14.65 0.70
CA TRP A 59 -15.91 14.22 1.90
C TRP A 59 -15.55 12.77 2.35
N PRO A 60 -15.32 11.78 1.46
CA PRO A 60 -14.90 10.45 1.87
C PRO A 60 -13.48 10.44 2.43
N GLY A 61 -12.60 11.33 1.96
CA GLY A 61 -11.25 11.48 2.49
C GLY A 61 -11.27 11.93 3.96
N TRP A 62 -12.11 12.91 4.29
CA TRP A 62 -12.33 13.33 5.68
C TRP A 62 -12.96 12.24 6.54
N LEU A 63 -13.94 11.50 6.00
CA LEU A 63 -14.54 10.38 6.70
C LEU A 63 -13.50 9.30 7.04
N LEU A 64 -12.67 8.90 6.08
CA LEU A 64 -11.62 7.92 6.32
C LEU A 64 -10.52 8.44 7.23
N PHE A 65 -10.24 9.74 7.23
CA PHE A 65 -9.33 10.35 8.19
C PHE A 65 -9.87 10.24 9.62
N MET A 66 -11.17 10.53 9.83
CA MET A 66 -11.82 10.35 11.13
C MET A 66 -11.84 8.88 11.54
N ILE A 67 -12.14 7.96 10.63
CA ILE A 67 -12.08 6.51 10.90
C ILE A 67 -10.67 6.11 11.31
N ALA A 68 -9.63 6.58 10.62
CA ALA A 68 -8.24 6.29 10.96
C ALA A 68 -7.87 6.79 12.37
N LEU A 69 -8.33 7.99 12.76
CA LEU A 69 -8.16 8.49 14.13
C LEU A 69 -8.87 7.59 15.14
N VAL A 70 -10.13 7.23 14.91
CA VAL A 70 -10.88 6.31 15.77
C VAL A 70 -10.17 4.96 15.89
N MET A 71 -9.59 4.44 14.81
CA MET A 71 -8.81 3.20 14.83
C MET A 71 -7.53 3.33 15.66
N ILE A 72 -6.81 4.45 15.55
CA ILE A 72 -5.62 4.71 16.38
C ILE A 72 -6.01 4.77 17.86
N PHE A 73 -7.04 5.54 18.21
CA PHE A 73 -7.52 5.62 19.59
C PHE A 73 -8.06 4.28 20.10
N GLY A 74 -8.81 3.56 19.28
CA GLY A 74 -9.35 2.24 19.61
C GLY A 74 -8.27 1.16 19.74
N GLY A 75 -7.15 1.27 19.03
CA GLY A 75 -6.03 0.34 19.18
C GLY A 75 -5.14 0.67 20.38
N LEU A 76 -4.98 1.95 20.76
CA LEU A 76 -4.18 2.36 21.92
C LEU A 76 -4.93 2.23 23.25
N PHE A 77 -6.19 2.62 23.30
CA PHE A 77 -7.00 2.67 24.54
C PHE A 77 -8.08 1.58 24.63
N GLY A 78 -8.34 0.87 23.54
CA GLY A 78 -9.30 -0.23 23.53
C GLY A 78 -8.73 -1.54 24.05
N THR A 79 -9.55 -2.60 23.97
CA THR A 79 -9.16 -3.96 24.35
C THR A 79 -7.94 -4.41 23.54
N GLN A 80 -6.96 -5.00 24.23
CA GLN A 80 -5.74 -5.51 23.60
C GLN A 80 -5.89 -6.97 23.15
N SER A 81 -7.04 -7.59 23.42
CA SER A 81 -7.40 -8.88 22.87
C SER A 81 -7.67 -8.74 21.36
N THR A 82 -6.82 -9.35 20.53
CA THR A 82 -6.94 -9.33 19.06
C THR A 82 -8.34 -9.71 18.53
N PRO A 83 -9.03 -10.73 19.07
CA PRO A 83 -10.37 -11.10 18.59
C PRO A 83 -11.45 -10.04 18.90
N ASP A 84 -11.26 -9.28 19.98
CA ASP A 84 -12.25 -8.32 20.48
C ASP A 84 -12.03 -6.91 19.92
N ASN A 85 -10.88 -6.66 19.29
CA ASN A 85 -10.54 -5.36 18.73
C ASN A 85 -10.64 -5.35 17.19
N ILE A 86 -11.61 -4.60 16.68
CA ILE A 86 -11.86 -4.47 15.25
C ILE A 86 -10.68 -3.85 14.48
N VAL A 87 -9.78 -3.11 15.15
CA VAL A 87 -8.67 -2.39 14.51
C VAL A 87 -7.76 -3.32 13.73
N VAL A 88 -7.43 -4.49 14.30
CA VAL A 88 -6.54 -5.46 13.65
C VAL A 88 -7.22 -6.01 12.40
N THR A 89 -8.47 -6.43 12.49
CA THR A 89 -9.23 -6.96 11.34
C THR A 89 -9.46 -5.88 10.27
N ALA A 90 -9.85 -4.67 10.65
CA ALA A 90 -10.10 -3.59 9.72
C ALA A 90 -8.84 -3.18 8.96
N PHE A 91 -7.68 -3.11 9.63
CA PHE A 91 -6.44 -2.75 8.96
C PHE A 91 -5.85 -3.93 8.16
N TRP A 92 -5.62 -5.08 8.79
CA TRP A 92 -4.90 -6.19 8.16
C TRP A 92 -5.73 -7.00 7.18
N LEU A 93 -7.05 -7.09 7.37
CA LEU A 93 -7.91 -7.87 6.48
C LEU A 93 -8.65 -6.98 5.47
N VAL A 94 -9.34 -5.94 5.96
CA VAL A 94 -10.13 -5.09 5.05
C VAL A 94 -9.22 -4.15 4.26
N PHE A 95 -8.36 -3.39 4.93
CA PHE A 95 -7.53 -2.40 4.26
C PHE A 95 -6.32 -3.00 3.54
N TRP A 96 -5.63 -3.97 4.14
CA TRP A 96 -4.41 -4.53 3.56
C TRP A 96 -4.66 -5.63 2.52
N ILE A 97 -5.79 -6.35 2.58
CA ILE A 97 -6.10 -7.41 1.60
C ILE A 97 -7.28 -6.99 0.70
N ALA A 98 -8.44 -6.70 1.27
CA ALA A 98 -9.65 -6.50 0.47
C ALA A 98 -9.58 -5.24 -0.42
N LEU A 99 -9.04 -4.13 0.10
CA LEU A 99 -8.92 -2.88 -0.64
C LEU A 99 -7.98 -2.96 -1.86
N PRO A 100 -6.76 -3.52 -1.76
CA PRO A 100 -5.94 -3.73 -2.95
C PRO A 100 -6.62 -4.61 -4.01
N ILE A 101 -7.35 -5.66 -3.60
CA ILE A 101 -8.10 -6.53 -4.52
C ILE A 101 -9.22 -5.74 -5.22
N SER A 102 -9.98 -4.94 -4.48
CA SER A 102 -11.04 -4.13 -5.08
C SER A 102 -10.47 -3.08 -6.04
N ILE A 103 -9.28 -2.53 -5.78
CA ILE A 103 -8.58 -1.63 -6.70
C ILE A 103 -8.10 -2.38 -7.95
N ALA A 104 -7.62 -3.61 -7.81
CA ALA A 104 -7.21 -4.44 -8.93
C ALA A 104 -8.37 -4.81 -9.86
N VAL A 105 -9.61 -4.90 -9.34
CA VAL A 105 -10.81 -5.20 -10.12
C VAL A 105 -11.45 -3.94 -10.68
N ILE A 106 -11.68 -2.93 -9.84
CA ILE A 106 -12.44 -1.73 -10.19
C ILE A 106 -11.55 -0.72 -10.90
N GLY A 107 -10.38 -0.39 -10.33
CA GLY A 107 -9.51 0.69 -10.81
C GLY A 107 -9.13 1.65 -9.68
N ASN A 108 -8.25 2.63 -9.96
CA ASN A 108 -7.65 3.47 -8.91
C ASN A 108 -8.58 4.58 -8.41
N TYR A 109 -9.42 4.30 -7.42
CA TYR A 109 -10.23 5.30 -6.73
C TYR A 109 -9.56 5.85 -5.45
N TRP A 110 -8.39 5.32 -5.07
CA TRP A 110 -7.68 5.69 -3.85
C TRP A 110 -7.38 7.19 -3.69
N PRO A 111 -6.91 7.93 -4.72
CA PRO A 111 -6.62 9.36 -4.57
C PRO A 111 -7.80 10.20 -4.11
N TYR A 112 -9.03 9.74 -4.39
CA TYR A 112 -10.27 10.42 -4.02
C TYR A 112 -10.76 10.09 -2.62
N ILE A 113 -10.25 9.03 -1.99
CA ILE A 113 -10.70 8.59 -0.66
C ILE A 113 -9.55 8.61 0.36
N SER A 114 -8.31 8.80 -0.08
CA SER A 114 -7.13 8.69 0.78
C SER A 114 -7.16 9.70 1.93
N PRO A 115 -7.09 9.25 3.20
CA PRO A 115 -6.98 10.15 4.35
C PRO A 115 -5.64 10.89 4.36
N LEU A 116 -4.61 10.33 3.71
CA LEU A 116 -3.30 10.95 3.59
C LEU A 116 -3.33 12.19 2.70
N ASN A 117 -4.28 12.27 1.75
CA ASN A 117 -4.48 13.50 0.99
C ASN A 117 -4.97 14.64 1.90
N VAL A 118 -5.85 14.35 2.86
CA VAL A 118 -6.30 15.34 3.86
C VAL A 118 -5.08 15.84 4.66
N VAL A 119 -4.29 14.92 5.22
CA VAL A 119 -3.12 15.26 6.03
C VAL A 119 -2.08 16.05 5.23
N ALA A 120 -1.75 15.60 4.03
CA ALA A 120 -0.76 16.25 3.19
C ALA A 120 -1.17 17.68 2.81
N ARG A 121 -2.46 17.92 2.56
CA ARG A 121 -2.99 19.26 2.25
C ARG A 121 -3.03 20.17 3.47
N LEU A 122 -3.29 19.63 4.67
CA LEU A 122 -3.25 20.39 5.92
C LEU A 122 -1.83 20.83 6.29
N VAL A 123 -0.84 19.97 6.06
CA VAL A 123 0.52 20.20 6.55
C VAL A 123 1.38 20.99 5.56
N GLY A 124 1.26 20.77 4.25
CA GLY A 124 2.08 21.48 3.27
C GLY A 124 1.77 21.16 1.82
N SER A 125 0.91 21.97 1.19
CA SER A 125 0.61 21.85 -0.24
C SER A 125 1.80 22.22 -1.14
N LYS A 126 2.70 23.08 -0.67
CA LYS A 126 3.87 23.55 -1.43
C LYS A 126 5.12 22.78 -1.02
N ALA A 127 5.89 22.34 -2.01
CA ALA A 127 7.20 21.72 -1.80
C ALA A 127 8.19 22.73 -1.23
N ARG A 128 8.98 22.30 -0.24
CA ARG A 128 10.08 23.07 0.36
C ARG A 128 11.43 22.59 -0.12
N LEU A 129 11.52 21.30 -0.48
CA LEU A 129 12.67 20.64 -1.06
C LEU A 129 12.31 20.11 -2.44
N ALA A 130 13.25 20.24 -3.38
CA ALA A 130 13.14 19.60 -4.68
C ALA A 130 13.27 18.08 -4.52
N TRP A 131 12.45 17.33 -5.27
CA TRP A 131 12.52 15.87 -5.28
C TRP A 131 13.78 15.40 -6.00
N PRO A 132 14.67 14.63 -5.34
CA PRO A 132 15.84 14.07 -6.01
C PRO A 132 15.40 13.08 -7.08
N GLY A 133 15.84 13.26 -8.33
CA GLY A 133 15.54 12.33 -9.43
C GLY A 133 15.94 10.88 -9.10
N SER A 134 17.06 10.71 -8.39
CA SER A 134 17.61 9.41 -7.96
C SER A 134 16.71 8.63 -6.99
N TRP A 135 15.78 9.30 -6.31
CA TRP A 135 14.88 8.62 -5.36
C TRP A 135 13.75 7.89 -6.07
N GLY A 136 13.36 8.30 -7.28
CA GLY A 136 12.34 7.63 -8.09
C GLY A 136 11.13 7.19 -7.26
N TYR A 137 10.88 5.87 -7.22
CA TYR A 137 9.87 5.19 -6.39
C TYR A 137 10.48 4.34 -5.26
N TRP A 138 11.77 4.52 -4.95
CA TRP A 138 12.47 3.77 -3.89
C TRP A 138 11.85 3.93 -2.50
N PRO A 139 11.46 5.14 -2.05
CA PRO A 139 10.82 5.29 -0.74
C PRO A 139 9.57 4.43 -0.58
N ALA A 140 8.70 4.39 -1.60
CA ALA A 140 7.52 3.55 -1.60
C ALA A 140 7.89 2.06 -1.52
N THR A 141 8.92 1.64 -2.25
CA THR A 141 9.39 0.23 -2.27
C THR A 141 9.92 -0.20 -0.90
N ILE A 142 10.73 0.66 -0.25
CA ILE A 142 11.27 0.38 1.09
C ILE A 142 10.13 0.33 2.11
N LEU A 143 9.17 1.25 2.04
CA LEU A 143 8.01 1.23 2.93
C LEU A 143 7.17 -0.02 2.75
N PHE A 144 6.94 -0.46 1.51
CA PHE A 144 6.24 -1.71 1.23
C PHE A 144 6.96 -2.91 1.85
N PHE A 145 8.28 -2.99 1.68
CA PHE A 145 9.09 -4.04 2.28
C PHE A 145 8.98 -4.05 3.81
N LEU A 146 9.08 -2.88 4.45
CA LEU A 146 8.94 -2.75 5.90
C LEU A 146 7.54 -3.17 6.39
N PHE A 147 6.48 -2.80 5.67
CA PHE A 147 5.12 -3.24 5.98
C PHE A 147 4.97 -4.76 5.88
N ALA A 148 5.46 -5.35 4.79
CA ALA A 148 5.41 -6.80 4.59
C ALA A 148 6.23 -7.56 5.64
N CYS A 149 7.41 -7.04 6.01
CA CYS A 149 8.20 -7.60 7.12
C CYS A 149 7.46 -7.45 8.46
N GLY A 150 6.80 -6.33 8.70
CA GLY A 150 5.97 -6.13 9.90
C GLY A 150 4.87 -7.18 10.02
N GLU A 151 4.16 -7.45 8.93
CA GLU A 151 3.09 -8.43 8.88
C GLU A 151 3.58 -9.88 9.05
N LEU A 152 4.61 -10.25 8.29
CA LEU A 152 5.04 -11.65 8.14
C LEU A 152 6.08 -12.10 9.16
N VAL A 153 7.03 -11.22 9.49
CA VAL A 153 8.15 -11.53 10.39
C VAL A 153 7.79 -11.14 11.82
N PHE A 154 7.22 -9.95 12.00
CA PHE A 154 6.91 -9.38 13.31
C PHE A 154 5.43 -9.45 13.67
N ASN A 155 4.71 -10.45 13.12
CA ASN A 155 3.29 -10.65 13.33
C ASN A 155 2.89 -10.53 14.82
N GLY A 156 3.63 -11.19 15.71
CA GLY A 156 3.33 -11.20 17.16
C GLY A 156 3.38 -9.84 17.87
N VAL A 157 4.00 -8.82 17.26
CA VAL A 157 4.02 -7.44 17.79
C VAL A 157 3.11 -6.56 16.95
N THR A 158 3.22 -6.65 15.63
CA THR A 158 2.59 -5.75 14.67
C THR A 158 1.10 -6.02 14.48
N THR A 159 0.61 -7.25 14.66
CA THR A 159 -0.83 -7.59 14.60
C THR A 159 -1.52 -7.56 15.96
N THR A 160 -0.90 -6.95 16.96
CA THR A 160 -1.60 -6.56 18.19
C THR A 160 -2.36 -5.24 17.97
N PRO A 161 -3.44 -4.95 18.71
CA PRO A 161 -4.17 -3.69 18.55
C PRO A 161 -3.31 -2.45 18.78
N ALA A 162 -2.52 -2.43 19.86
CA ALA A 162 -1.56 -1.36 20.12
C ALA A 162 -0.46 -1.30 19.04
N GLY A 163 0.08 -2.43 18.61
CA GLY A 163 1.09 -2.47 17.55
C GLY A 163 0.58 -1.90 16.23
N THR A 164 -0.64 -2.27 15.84
CA THR A 164 -1.31 -1.75 14.63
C THR A 164 -1.54 -0.25 14.74
N ALA A 165 -1.98 0.24 15.91
CA ALA A 165 -2.16 1.68 16.13
C ALA A 165 -0.84 2.46 16.07
N TRP A 166 0.24 1.91 16.62
CA TRP A 166 1.58 2.50 16.51
C TRP A 166 2.07 2.55 15.07
N VAL A 167 1.85 1.47 14.29
CA VAL A 167 2.18 1.45 12.85
C VAL A 167 1.39 2.52 12.11
N LEU A 168 0.07 2.62 12.34
CA LEU A 168 -0.78 3.65 11.74
C LEU A 168 -0.31 5.06 12.09
N LEU A 169 0.03 5.30 13.35
CA LEU A 169 0.49 6.59 13.83
C LEU A 169 1.86 6.95 13.26
N ALA A 170 2.84 6.04 13.32
CA ALA A 170 4.17 6.24 12.75
C ALA A 170 4.09 6.48 11.24
N TYR A 171 3.23 5.72 10.55
CA TYR A 171 2.99 5.90 9.13
C TYR A 171 2.35 7.25 8.81
N GLY A 172 1.35 7.68 9.60
CA GLY A 172 0.72 9.00 9.46
C GLY A 172 1.70 10.15 9.67
N ILE A 173 2.53 10.08 10.71
CA ILE A 173 3.57 11.09 10.99
C ILE A 173 4.60 11.15 9.86
N LEU A 174 5.07 9.98 9.39
CA LEU A 174 6.02 9.91 8.28
C LEU A 174 5.45 10.57 7.03
N ASN A 175 4.19 10.27 6.69
CA ASN A 175 3.51 10.87 5.54
C ASN A 175 3.33 12.38 5.70
N ALA A 176 2.96 12.85 6.88
CA ALA A 176 2.84 14.27 7.18
C ALA A 176 4.20 14.99 7.01
N ALA A 177 5.27 14.44 7.57
CA ALA A 177 6.62 15.00 7.48
C ALA A 177 7.14 15.02 6.04
N MET A 178 6.95 13.94 5.29
CA MET A 178 7.43 13.86 3.90
C MET A 178 6.60 14.76 2.96
N ALA A 179 5.28 14.83 3.16
CA ALA A 179 4.42 15.77 2.44
C ALA A 179 4.79 17.23 2.73
N TYR A 180 5.16 17.55 3.97
CA TYR A 180 5.63 18.88 4.35
C TYR A 180 6.92 19.29 3.63
N LEU A 181 7.87 18.35 3.48
CA LEU A 181 9.17 18.60 2.88
C LEU A 181 9.09 18.66 1.34
N PHE A 182 8.49 17.65 0.70
CA PHE A 182 8.50 17.48 -0.76
C PHE A 182 7.22 17.97 -1.45
N GLY A 183 6.23 18.40 -0.68
CA GLY A 183 4.92 18.80 -1.15
C GLY A 183 3.96 17.61 -1.27
N ALA A 184 2.69 17.87 -1.00
CA ALA A 184 1.62 16.86 -1.02
C ALA A 184 1.54 16.08 -2.34
N GLU A 185 1.64 16.76 -3.47
CA GLU A 185 1.47 16.12 -4.77
C GLU A 185 2.63 15.18 -5.12
N THR A 186 3.87 15.63 -4.94
CA THR A 186 5.06 14.83 -5.27
C THR A 186 5.17 13.60 -4.38
N TRP A 187 4.93 13.77 -3.06
CA TRP A 187 5.01 12.67 -2.12
C TRP A 187 3.94 11.61 -2.37
N LEU A 188 2.68 12.02 -2.50
CA LEU A 188 1.58 11.07 -2.72
C LEU A 188 1.67 10.35 -4.07
N ARG A 189 2.31 10.98 -5.08
CA ARG A 189 2.51 10.32 -6.38
C ARG A 189 3.68 9.33 -6.40
N ARG A 190 4.76 9.59 -5.65
CA ARG A 190 6.02 8.84 -5.81
C ARG A 190 6.52 8.12 -4.56
N GLY A 191 6.28 8.68 -3.38
CA GLY A 191 6.80 8.18 -2.11
C GLY A 191 5.80 7.38 -1.29
N GLU A 192 4.50 7.63 -1.46
CA GLU A 192 3.45 7.00 -0.65
C GLU A 192 3.14 5.57 -1.13
N VAL A 193 3.30 4.60 -0.23
CA VAL A 193 3.28 3.17 -0.59
C VAL A 193 1.97 2.74 -1.22
N PHE A 194 0.83 3.16 -0.64
CA PHE A 194 -0.48 2.73 -1.08
C PHE A 194 -0.86 3.37 -2.40
N SER A 195 -0.56 4.65 -2.60
CA SER A 195 -0.81 5.35 -3.86
C SER A 195 -0.04 4.72 -5.02
N VAL A 196 1.24 4.38 -4.82
CA VAL A 196 2.06 3.72 -5.84
C VAL A 196 1.62 2.27 -6.09
N LEU A 197 1.35 1.51 -5.01
CA LEU A 197 0.88 0.12 -5.10
C LEU A 197 -0.47 0.03 -5.82
N PHE A 198 -1.42 0.86 -5.43
CA PHE A 198 -2.76 0.90 -5.98
C PHE A 198 -2.80 1.44 -7.40
N ALA A 199 -1.96 2.42 -7.74
CA ALA A 199 -1.76 2.82 -9.13
C ALA A 199 -1.28 1.65 -9.97
N THR A 200 -0.33 0.86 -9.47
CA THR A 200 0.21 -0.31 -10.17
C THR A 200 -0.84 -1.41 -10.35
N TRP A 201 -1.60 -1.74 -9.30
CA TRP A 201 -2.57 -2.83 -9.33
C TRP A 201 -3.82 -2.48 -10.14
N SER A 202 -4.23 -1.21 -10.12
CA SER A 202 -5.34 -0.71 -10.93
C SER A 202 -5.13 -0.85 -12.44
N ARG A 203 -3.91 -1.18 -12.89
CA ARG A 203 -3.61 -1.50 -14.29
C ARG A 203 -4.32 -2.77 -14.77
N LEU A 204 -4.71 -3.64 -13.85
CA LEU A 204 -5.56 -4.80 -14.12
C LEU A 204 -7.05 -4.43 -14.17
N GLY A 205 -7.43 -3.36 -13.48
CA GLY A 205 -8.83 -2.97 -13.26
C GLY A 205 -9.56 -2.53 -14.52
N TYR A 206 -10.89 -2.64 -14.46
CA TYR A 206 -11.79 -2.32 -15.56
C TYR A 206 -11.89 -0.81 -15.82
N PHE A 207 -11.99 0.00 -14.77
CA PHE A 207 -12.12 1.45 -14.87
C PHE A 207 -10.77 2.17 -14.81
N ARG A 208 -10.65 3.22 -15.62
CA ARG A 208 -9.51 4.14 -15.67
C ARG A 208 -9.94 5.50 -15.12
N PHE A 209 -9.69 5.74 -13.84
CA PHE A 209 -9.96 7.05 -13.21
C PHE A 209 -8.74 7.95 -13.38
N GLY A 210 -8.84 8.97 -14.23
CA GLY A 210 -7.78 9.98 -14.41
C GLY A 210 -6.43 9.43 -14.91
N THR A 211 -6.38 8.17 -15.37
CA THR A 211 -5.18 7.48 -15.84
C THR A 211 -5.29 7.16 -17.33
N PRO A 212 -4.18 7.25 -18.10
CA PRO A 212 -4.19 6.91 -19.52
C PRO A 212 -4.38 5.40 -19.74
N GLY A 213 -5.15 5.01 -20.77
CA GLY A 213 -5.43 3.62 -21.13
C GLY A 213 -6.85 3.41 -21.64
N THR A 214 -7.17 2.20 -22.10
CA THR A 214 -8.54 1.82 -22.48
C THR A 214 -9.33 1.34 -21.26
N ARG A 215 -10.66 1.57 -21.27
CA ARG A 215 -11.57 0.92 -20.32
C ARG A 215 -11.67 -0.56 -20.68
N GLY A 216 -11.63 -1.44 -19.68
CA GLY A 216 -11.57 -2.89 -19.84
C GLY A 216 -10.52 -3.53 -18.93
N PHE A 217 -10.75 -4.79 -18.55
CA PHE A 217 -9.75 -5.56 -17.80
C PHE A 217 -8.43 -5.60 -18.57
N PHE A 218 -7.32 -5.42 -17.86
CA PHE A 218 -5.96 -5.33 -18.44
C PHE A 218 -5.73 -4.14 -19.38
N GLY A 219 -6.68 -3.22 -19.55
CA GLY A 219 -6.57 -2.06 -20.45
C GLY A 219 -5.38 -1.13 -20.15
N GLY A 220 -4.84 -1.20 -18.92
CA GLY A 220 -3.68 -0.44 -18.46
C GLY A 220 -2.35 -1.16 -18.64
N LEU A 221 -2.34 -2.46 -18.97
CA LEU A 221 -1.12 -3.20 -19.31
C LEU A 221 -0.59 -2.88 -20.70
N HIS A 222 -1.42 -2.28 -21.56
CA HIS A 222 -1.01 -1.84 -22.91
C HIS A 222 0.00 -0.69 -22.90
N ARG A 223 0.18 0.00 -21.77
CA ARG A 223 1.22 1.02 -21.61
C ARG A 223 2.46 0.45 -20.91
N PRO A 224 3.68 0.81 -21.29
CA PRO A 224 4.88 0.45 -20.52
C PRO A 224 4.91 1.18 -19.17
N PHE A 225 5.63 0.64 -18.19
CA PHE A 225 5.92 1.37 -16.95
C PHE A 225 6.74 2.62 -17.24
N GLU A 226 6.45 3.72 -16.53
CA GLU A 226 7.42 4.79 -16.39
C GLU A 226 8.67 4.26 -15.65
N ALA A 227 9.74 3.99 -16.41
CA ALA A 227 11.04 3.77 -15.81
C ALA A 227 11.45 5.08 -15.16
N SER A 228 11.30 5.18 -13.83
CA SER A 228 11.90 6.28 -13.08
C SER A 228 13.39 6.25 -13.40
N VAL A 229 13.83 7.25 -14.15
CA VAL A 229 15.21 7.39 -14.60
C VAL A 229 16.09 7.38 -13.37
N SER A 230 16.80 6.27 -13.16
CA SER A 230 18.02 6.23 -12.36
C SER A 230 19.15 6.88 -13.15
#